data_AF-A0A1W2C986-F1
#
_entry.id   AF-A0A1W2C986-F1
#
_cell.length_a   1.000
_cell.length_b   1.000
_cell.length_c   1.000
_cell.angle_alpha   90.00
_cell.angle_beta   90.00
_cell.angle_gamma   90.00
#
_symmetry.space_group_name_H-M   'P 1'
#
loop_
_entity.id
_entity.type
_entity.pdbx_description
1 polymer ?
#
loop_
_entity_poly.entity_id
_entity_poly.type
_entity_poly.pdbx_seq_one_letter_code
_entity_poly.pdbx_strand_id
1 'polypeptide(L)'
;MEETWDNFKKLFPDRKDRMKDFYVVEREYLDEHPDSGYFTEIRDLKTFPDYIDYLPKGAIPAKIRMMYYMPTLEEGKYPFVGFSREECASFLDRSVELAVRAIEEVRSLLDTRFN
;
A
#
# COMPACT_ATOMS: atom_id res chain seq x y z
N MET A 1 22.42 -14.10 -11.00
CA MET A 1 22.15 -12.90 -10.17
C MET A 1 21.08 -13.35 -9.17
N GLU A 2 21.22 -13.04 -7.88
CA GLU A 2 20.22 -13.44 -6.90
C GLU A 2 18.87 -12.74 -7.19
N GLU A 3 17.76 -13.47 -7.14
CA GLU A 3 16.41 -12.96 -7.45
C GLU A 3 15.88 -12.11 -6.29
N THR A 4 16.46 -10.93 -6.12
CA THR A 4 16.05 -9.97 -5.10
C THR A 4 15.40 -8.75 -5.71
N TRP A 5 14.53 -8.10 -4.94
CA TRP A 5 13.88 -6.85 -5.34
C TRP A 5 14.89 -5.76 -5.72
N ASP A 6 16.06 -5.73 -5.07
CA ASP A 6 17.10 -4.75 -5.38
C ASP A 6 17.81 -5.02 -6.71
N ASN A 7 17.94 -6.29 -7.10
CA ASN A 7 18.45 -6.65 -8.43
C ASN A 7 17.40 -6.39 -9.51
N PHE A 8 16.12 -6.63 -9.25
CA PHE A 8 15.03 -6.28 -10.16
C PHE A 8 14.99 -4.78 -10.47
N LYS A 9 15.14 -3.91 -9.46
CA LYS A 9 15.19 -2.45 -9.65
C LYS A 9 16.31 -1.99 -10.60
N LYS A 10 17.39 -2.76 -10.78
CA LYS A 10 18.47 -2.43 -11.72
C LYS A 10 18.03 -2.53 -13.18
N LEU A 11 17.05 -3.39 -13.49
CA LEU A 11 16.47 -3.50 -14.85
C LEU A 11 15.62 -2.29 -15.20
N PHE A 12 15.07 -1.62 -14.19
CA PHE A 12 14.15 -0.51 -14.32
C PHE A 12 14.63 0.67 -13.48
N PRO A 13 15.78 1.30 -13.78
CA PRO A 13 16.47 2.19 -12.83
C PRO A 13 15.68 3.45 -12.45
N ASP A 14 14.80 3.93 -13.31
CA ASP A 14 14.05 5.17 -13.08
C ASP A 14 12.89 4.96 -12.10
N ARG A 15 13.09 5.35 -10.85
CA ARG A 15 12.08 5.22 -9.79
C ARG A 15 10.84 6.05 -10.09
N LYS A 16 10.98 7.26 -10.63
CA LYS A 16 9.82 8.13 -10.86
C LYS A 16 8.89 7.48 -11.87
N ASP A 17 9.48 6.92 -12.92
CA ASP A 17 8.75 6.25 -13.97
C ASP A 17 8.11 4.94 -13.51
N ARG A 18 8.78 4.13 -12.66
CA ARG A 18 8.17 2.94 -12.04
C ARG A 18 6.95 3.23 -11.15
N MET A 19 6.85 4.44 -10.60
CA MET A 19 5.76 4.82 -9.69
C MET A 19 4.53 5.33 -10.44
N LYS A 20 4.64 5.62 -11.75
CA LYS A 20 3.57 6.19 -12.54
C LYS A 20 2.33 5.30 -12.61
N ASP A 21 2.51 4.01 -12.90
CA ASP A 21 1.40 3.06 -12.97
C ASP A 21 0.64 2.94 -11.65
N PHE A 22 1.35 3.06 -10.52
CA PHE A 22 0.72 3.11 -9.20
C PHE A 22 -0.19 4.34 -9.07
N TYR A 23 0.25 5.51 -9.55
CA TYR A 23 -0.57 6.71 -9.59
C TYR A 23 -1.75 6.61 -10.56
N VAL A 24 -1.61 5.88 -11.67
CA VAL A 24 -2.72 5.61 -12.59
C VAL A 24 -3.80 4.80 -11.88
N VAL A 25 -3.44 3.70 -11.23
CA VAL A 25 -4.38 2.85 -10.48
C VAL A 25 -5.08 3.64 -9.36
N GLU A 26 -4.33 4.44 -8.60
CA GLU A 26 -4.93 5.31 -7.57
C GLU A 26 -5.91 6.32 -8.19
N ARG A 27 -5.55 6.91 -9.33
CA ARG A 27 -6.39 7.89 -10.02
C ARG A 27 -7.67 7.25 -10.56
N GLU A 28 -7.57 6.08 -11.18
CA GLU A 28 -8.72 5.32 -11.69
C GLU A 28 -9.71 4.98 -10.58
N TYR A 29 -9.20 4.48 -9.44
CA TYR A 29 -10.03 4.22 -8.27
C TYR A 29 -10.81 5.46 -7.82
N LEU A 30 -10.14 6.62 -7.75
CA LEU A 30 -10.78 7.87 -7.34
C LEU A 30 -11.83 8.34 -8.38
N ASP A 31 -11.55 8.19 -9.67
CA ASP A 31 -12.51 8.54 -10.73
C ASP A 31 -13.79 7.68 -10.69
N GLU A 32 -13.67 6.40 -10.30
CA GLU A 32 -14.81 5.50 -10.10
C GLU A 32 -15.57 5.75 -8.77
N HIS A 33 -14.92 6.37 -7.78
CA HIS A 33 -15.45 6.57 -6.42
C HIS A 33 -15.46 8.05 -6.02
N PRO A 34 -16.33 8.88 -6.63
CA PRO A 34 -16.42 10.31 -6.34
C PRO A 34 -16.90 10.61 -4.90
N ASP A 35 -17.48 9.63 -4.22
CA ASP A 35 -17.90 9.65 -2.82
C ASP A 35 -16.79 9.28 -1.83
N SER A 36 -15.61 8.91 -2.32
CA SER A 36 -14.47 8.56 -1.47
C SER A 36 -14.06 9.70 -0.53
N GLY A 37 -13.53 9.33 0.63
CA GLY A 37 -13.02 10.25 1.66
C GLY A 37 -11.99 11.26 1.13
N TYR A 38 -11.30 10.92 0.04
CA TYR A 38 -10.39 11.85 -0.64
C TYR A 38 -11.14 13.12 -1.10
N PHE A 39 -12.26 12.98 -1.81
CA PHE A 39 -13.01 14.11 -2.33
C PHE A 39 -13.89 14.78 -1.29
N THR A 40 -14.43 14.01 -0.34
CA THR A 40 -15.42 14.50 0.63
C THR A 40 -14.79 15.14 1.86
N GLU A 41 -13.63 14.65 2.31
CA GLU A 41 -13.03 15.06 3.58
C GLU A 41 -11.63 15.64 3.42
N ILE A 42 -10.79 15.03 2.58
CA ILE A 42 -9.35 15.34 2.54
C ILE A 42 -9.04 16.53 1.63
N ARG A 43 -9.51 16.52 0.38
CA ARG A 43 -9.12 17.50 -0.65
C ARG A 43 -9.45 18.95 -0.25
N ASP A 44 -10.58 19.14 0.42
CA ASP A 44 -11.07 20.47 0.80
C ASP A 44 -10.66 20.90 2.21
N LEU A 45 -9.97 20.04 2.96
CA LEU A 45 -9.39 20.37 4.26
C LEU A 45 -8.42 21.55 4.10
N LYS A 46 -8.64 22.65 4.83
CA LYS A 46 -7.76 23.86 4.75
C LYS A 46 -6.78 23.96 5.90
N THR A 47 -7.17 23.45 7.06
CA THR A 47 -6.41 23.52 8.30
C THR A 47 -6.62 22.25 9.08
N PHE A 48 -5.59 21.83 9.80
CA PHE A 48 -5.68 20.70 10.71
C PHE A 48 -4.89 21.01 11.98
N PRO A 49 -5.42 20.64 13.17
CA PRO A 49 -4.73 20.90 14.42
C PRO A 49 -3.40 20.14 14.50
N ASP A 50 -2.41 20.81 15.08
CA ASP A 50 -1.10 20.22 15.35
C ASP A 50 -1.04 19.80 16.83
N TYR A 51 -1.78 18.74 17.16
CA TYR A 51 -2.09 18.35 18.54
C TYR A 51 -1.16 17.30 19.14
N ILE A 52 -0.14 16.83 18.40
CA ILE A 52 0.78 15.78 18.86
C ILE A 52 2.10 16.42 19.28
N ASP A 53 2.27 16.63 20.59
CA ASP A 53 3.37 17.42 21.15
C ASP A 53 4.77 16.80 20.98
N TYR A 54 4.86 15.49 20.75
CA TYR A 54 6.15 14.82 20.51
C TYR A 54 6.58 14.84 19.04
N LEU A 55 5.73 15.34 18.13
CA LEU A 55 6.12 15.58 16.74
C LEU A 55 6.67 17.01 16.58
N PRO A 56 7.56 17.26 15.60
CA PRO A 56 7.95 18.61 15.25
C PRO A 56 6.73 19.47 14.93
N LYS A 57 6.73 20.72 15.41
CA LYS A 57 5.66 21.68 15.09
C LYS A 57 5.46 21.78 13.58
N GLY A 58 4.22 21.64 13.14
CA GLY A 58 3.79 21.67 11.75
C GLY A 58 3.89 20.32 11.02
N ALA A 59 4.34 19.25 11.67
CA ALA A 59 4.48 17.94 11.04
C ALA A 59 3.14 17.34 10.60
N ILE A 60 2.09 17.44 11.41
CA ILE A 60 0.76 16.91 11.06
C ILE A 60 0.18 17.67 9.86
N PRO A 61 0.07 19.02 9.89
CA PRO A 61 -0.42 19.76 8.73
C PRO A 61 0.43 19.54 7.47
N ALA A 62 1.75 19.37 7.61
CA ALA A 62 2.62 19.08 6.47
C ALA A 62 2.29 17.73 5.83
N LYS A 63 2.08 16.69 6.65
CA LYS A 63 1.72 15.36 6.14
C LYS A 63 0.36 15.36 5.45
N ILE A 64 -0.62 16.03 6.04
CA ILE A 64 -1.97 16.16 5.45
C ILE A 64 -1.92 16.90 4.11
N ARG A 65 -1.14 17.97 3.99
CA ARG A 65 -0.97 18.67 2.70
C ARG A 65 -0.44 17.76 1.59
N MET A 66 0.41 16.79 1.91
CA MET A 66 0.88 15.81 0.91
C MET A 66 -0.26 14.93 0.38
N MET A 67 -1.30 14.70 1.19
CA MET A 67 -2.48 13.92 0.80
C MET A 67 -3.42 14.67 -0.14
N TYR A 68 -3.22 15.98 -0.37
CA TYR A 68 -4.00 16.74 -1.38
C TYR A 68 -3.51 16.48 -2.81
N TYR A 69 -2.43 15.73 -2.97
CA TYR A 69 -1.92 15.38 -4.28
C TYR A 69 -2.95 14.54 -5.03
N MET A 70 -3.34 15.02 -6.21
CA MET A 70 -4.15 14.26 -7.16
C MET A 70 -3.20 13.42 -8.01
N PRO A 71 -3.32 12.08 -8.00
CA PRO A 71 -2.50 11.22 -8.86
C PRO A 71 -2.78 11.46 -10.35
N THR A 72 -1.79 11.17 -11.19
CA THR A 72 -1.83 11.42 -12.64
C THR A 72 -2.19 10.17 -13.42
N LEU A 73 -2.80 10.34 -14.59
CA LEU A 73 -3.04 9.28 -15.58
C LEU A 73 -1.83 9.02 -16.51
N GLU A 74 -0.64 9.55 -16.19
CA GLU A 74 0.56 9.28 -16.99
C GLU A 74 1.07 7.88 -16.65
N GLU A 75 1.07 6.97 -17.62
CA GLU A 75 1.62 5.61 -17.49
C GLU A 75 3.16 5.61 -17.49
N GLY A 76 3.74 4.63 -16.81
CA GLY A 76 5.16 4.33 -16.84
C GLY A 76 5.59 3.74 -18.18
N LYS A 77 6.86 3.91 -18.54
CA LYS A 77 7.42 3.30 -19.76
C LYS A 77 7.75 1.82 -19.57
N TYR A 78 7.75 1.35 -18.32
CA TYR A 78 8.06 -0.02 -17.98
C TYR A 78 6.76 -0.82 -17.89
N PRO A 79 6.73 -2.08 -18.38
CA PRO A 79 5.54 -2.89 -18.27
C PRO A 79 5.18 -3.07 -16.79
N PHE A 80 3.93 -2.78 -16.44
CA PHE A 80 3.43 -3.00 -15.11
C PHE A 80 3.43 -4.50 -14.80
N VAL A 81 4.39 -4.95 -14.00
CA VAL A 81 4.43 -6.32 -13.48
C VAL A 81 3.72 -6.30 -12.13
N GLY A 82 2.39 -6.37 -12.18
CA GLY A 82 1.52 -6.54 -11.03
C GLY A 82 0.99 -7.97 -10.95
N PHE A 83 0.40 -8.31 -9.81
CA PHE A 83 -0.41 -9.52 -9.72
C PHE A 83 -1.76 -9.28 -10.40
N SER A 84 -2.26 -10.27 -11.13
CA SER A 84 -3.68 -10.31 -11.47
C SER A 84 -4.52 -10.35 -10.19
N ARG A 85 -5.82 -10.05 -10.31
CA ARG A 85 -6.74 -10.12 -9.17
C ARG A 85 -6.78 -11.53 -8.59
N GLU A 86 -6.73 -12.54 -9.45
CA GLU A 86 -6.71 -13.96 -9.10
C GLU A 86 -5.41 -14.35 -8.40
N GLU A 87 -4.26 -13.86 -8.90
CA GLU A 87 -2.96 -14.09 -8.26
C GLU A 87 -2.91 -13.48 -6.86
N CYS A 88 -3.43 -12.25 -6.70
CA CYS A 88 -3.50 -11.57 -5.42
C CYS A 88 -4.44 -12.30 -4.44
N ALA A 89 -5.64 -12.69 -4.89
CA ALA A 89 -6.58 -13.44 -4.07
C ALA A 89 -6.01 -14.81 -3.64
N SER A 90 -5.42 -15.55 -4.58
CA SER A 90 -4.76 -16.84 -4.32
C SER A 90 -3.62 -16.70 -3.31
N PHE A 91 -2.81 -15.65 -3.43
CA PHE A 91 -1.75 -15.34 -2.46
C PHE A 91 -2.32 -15.08 -1.06
N LEU A 92 -3.39 -14.28 -0.94
CA LEU A 92 -4.04 -13.97 0.34
C LEU A 92 -4.63 -15.22 0.98
N ASP A 93 -5.41 -16.00 0.23
CA ASP A 93 -6.02 -17.23 0.73
C ASP A 93 -4.94 -18.20 1.23
N ARG A 94 -3.88 -18.39 0.45
CA ARG A 94 -2.78 -19.26 0.84
C ARG A 94 -2.04 -18.76 2.08
N SER A 95 -1.85 -17.44 2.19
CA SER A 95 -1.19 -16.84 3.34
C SER A 95 -2.01 -17.02 4.62
N VAL A 96 -3.34 -16.85 4.53
CA VAL A 96 -4.26 -17.08 5.64
C VAL A 96 -4.25 -18.55 6.07
N GLU A 97 -4.33 -19.49 5.12
CA GLU A 97 -4.23 -20.93 5.42
C GLU A 97 -2.95 -21.28 6.17
N LEU A 98 -1.80 -20.76 5.73
CA LEU A 98 -0.51 -21.01 6.36
C LEU A 98 -0.46 -20.43 7.78
N ALA A 99 -0.98 -19.22 7.98
CA ALA A 99 -1.05 -18.60 9.29
C ALA A 99 -1.95 -19.39 10.26
N VAL A 100 -3.12 -19.83 9.79
CA VAL A 100 -4.05 -20.65 10.60
C VAL A 100 -3.39 -21.97 10.98
N ARG A 101 -2.78 -22.69 10.03
CA ARG A 101 -2.07 -23.94 10.31
C ARG A 101 -0.95 -23.77 11.33
N ALA A 102 -0.14 -22.72 11.20
CA ALA A 102 0.93 -22.45 12.15
C ALA A 102 0.39 -22.19 13.57
N ILE A 103 -0.74 -21.48 13.70
CA ILE A 103 -1.40 -21.25 14.99
C ILE A 103 -1.94 -22.57 15.56
N GLU A 104 -2.58 -23.40 14.75
CA GLU A 104 -3.11 -24.71 15.16
C GLU A 104 -2.01 -25.69 15.60
N GLU A 105 -0.88 -25.71 14.89
CA GLU A 105 0.29 -26.50 15.25
C GLU A 105 0.85 -26.08 16.62
N VAL A 106 1.00 -24.77 16.85
CA VAL A 106 1.43 -24.25 18.16
C VAL A 106 0.44 -24.63 19.25
N ARG A 107 -0.87 -24.50 19.00
CA ARG A 107 -1.90 -24.88 19.97
C ARG A 107 -1.83 -26.37 20.31
N SER A 108 -1.73 -27.24 19.32
CA SER A 108 -1.60 -28.70 19.50
C SER A 108 -0.38 -29.08 20.35
N LEU A 109 0.76 -28.42 20.13
CA LEU A 109 1.99 -28.62 20.91
C LEU A 109 1.85 -28.15 22.37
N LEU A 110 1.05 -27.12 22.63
CA LEU A 110 0.74 -26.67 23.99
C LEU A 110 -0.22 -27.65 24.67
N ASP A 111 -1.29 -28.07 24.00
CA ASP A 111 -2.30 -29.00 24.53
C ASP A 111 -1.70 -30.38 24.89
N THR A 112 -0.67 -30.83 24.15
CA THR A 112 0.09 -32.06 24.44
C THR A 112 1.16 -31.91 25.52
N ARG A 113 1.58 -30.69 25.88
CA ARG A 113 2.55 -30.43 26.95
C ARG A 113 1.93 -30.30 28.34
N PHE A 114 0.62 -30.11 28.41
CA PHE A 114 -0.13 -29.90 29.66
C PHE A 114 -1.13 -31.02 29.98
N ASN A 115 -1.09 -32.14 29.25
CA ASN A 115 -1.73 -33.41 29.60
C ASN A 115 -0.66 -34.47 29.89
#